data_AF-J1JUR2-F1
#
_entry.id   AF-J1JUR2-F1
#
_cell.length_a   1.000
_cell.length_b   1.000
_cell.length_c   1.000
_cell.angle_alpha   90.00
_cell.angle_beta   90.00
_cell.angle_gamma   90.00
#
_symmetry.space_group_name_H-M   'P 1'
#
loop_
_entity.id
_entity.type
_entity.pdbx_description
1 polymer ?
#
loop_
_entity_poly.entity_id
_entity_poly.type
_entity_poly.pdbx_seq_one_letter_code
_entity_poly.pdbx_strand_id
1 'polypeptide(L)'
;MQKIPPSKSKKQIFLAVPETGYRTSPLFSIPDITLCFYRIKPTYQCSMVSPKKPILYAPSFFALWAVHYAVKKPSLFSSILCHGKQWSSSLALLWLKLCLQNDRCLMGSDVPSLRIMKALHRHVAMSDYSALPIGTWLQFVKNYKKNCQNLTLPLLWLDNYQNNTNIREIISKLQDEI
;
A
#
# COMPACT_ATOMS: atom_id res chain seq x y z
N MET A 1 25.92 41.49 -12.35
CA MET A 1 24.78 40.57 -12.59
C MET A 1 25.15 39.21 -12.02
N GLN A 2 24.58 38.82 -10.87
CA GLN A 2 24.82 37.51 -10.26
C GLN A 2 23.99 36.45 -11.02
N LYS A 3 24.66 35.41 -11.51
CA LYS A 3 24.00 34.23 -12.11
C LYS A 3 23.34 33.45 -10.97
N ILE A 4 22.01 33.53 -10.88
CA ILE A 4 21.22 32.66 -10.01
C ILE A 4 21.40 31.23 -10.56
N PRO A 5 21.89 30.26 -9.77
CA PRO A 5 22.00 28.88 -10.22
C PRO A 5 20.60 28.37 -10.60
N PRO A 6 20.45 27.54 -11.65
CA PRO A 6 19.16 27.01 -12.04
C PRO A 6 18.58 26.24 -10.86
N SER A 7 17.50 26.76 -10.31
CA SER A 7 16.66 26.11 -9.31
C SER A 7 16.35 24.71 -9.83
N LYS A 8 16.82 23.66 -9.13
CA LYS A 8 16.46 22.28 -9.45
C LYS A 8 14.93 22.22 -9.49
N SER A 9 14.35 22.00 -10.68
CA SER A 9 12.90 21.81 -10.81
C SER A 9 12.50 20.68 -9.88
N LYS A 10 11.64 20.96 -8.89
CA LYS A 10 11.16 19.97 -7.93
C LYS A 10 10.52 18.80 -8.70
N LYS A 11 11.06 17.58 -8.53
CA LYS A 11 10.54 16.36 -9.17
C LYS A 11 9.16 16.05 -8.58
N GLN A 12 8.11 16.11 -9.40
CA GLN A 12 6.74 15.72 -9.01
C GLN A 12 6.66 14.21 -8.74
N ILE A 13 6.07 13.85 -7.59
CA ILE A 13 5.91 12.46 -7.14
C ILE A 13 4.47 12.04 -7.36
N PHE A 14 4.26 10.85 -7.94
CA PHE A 14 2.94 10.26 -8.10
C PHE A 14 2.71 9.22 -7.02
N LEU A 15 1.65 9.38 -6.23
CA LEU A 15 1.30 8.48 -5.13
C LEU A 15 -0.07 7.87 -5.38
N ALA A 16 -0.13 6.56 -5.61
CA ALA A 16 -1.37 5.81 -5.73
C ALA A 16 -1.90 5.46 -4.33
N VAL A 17 -3.01 6.06 -3.92
CA VAL A 17 -3.62 5.92 -2.60
C VAL A 17 -5.00 5.28 -2.71
N PRO A 18 -5.49 4.56 -1.67
CA PRO A 18 -6.87 4.13 -1.63
C PRO A 18 -7.79 5.34 -1.82
N GLU A 19 -8.78 5.22 -2.70
CA GLU A 19 -9.62 6.35 -3.09
C GLU A 19 -10.37 7.02 -1.93
N THR A 20 -10.64 6.33 -0.83
CA THR A 20 -11.27 6.90 0.37
C THR A 20 -10.28 7.11 1.52
N GLY A 21 -8.98 6.95 1.27
CA GLY A 21 -7.90 7.19 2.23
C GLY A 21 -7.39 8.64 2.27
N TYR A 22 -7.68 9.46 1.26
CA TYR A 22 -7.08 10.79 1.11
C TYR A 22 -7.35 11.79 2.24
N ARG A 23 -8.37 11.56 3.09
CA ARG A 23 -8.70 12.45 4.21
C ARG A 23 -7.97 12.12 5.51
N THR A 24 -7.21 11.03 5.58
CA THR A 24 -6.72 10.49 6.87
C THR A 24 -5.25 10.76 7.16
N SER A 25 -4.45 11.27 6.20
CA SER A 25 -3.02 11.48 6.42
C SER A 25 -2.51 12.83 5.90
N PRO A 26 -1.71 13.57 6.70
CA PRO A 26 -1.02 14.78 6.23
C PRO A 26 0.00 14.50 5.13
N LEU A 27 0.37 13.23 4.91
CA LEU A 27 1.19 12.75 3.80
C LEU A 27 0.67 13.26 2.45
N PHE A 28 -0.66 13.32 2.29
CA PHE A 28 -1.32 13.64 1.02
C PHE A 28 -1.38 15.14 0.72
N SER A 29 -1.05 15.98 1.69
CA SER A 29 -1.05 17.45 1.56
C SER A 29 0.35 18.02 1.29
N ILE A 30 1.36 17.17 1.09
CA ILE A 30 2.74 17.61 0.83
C ILE A 30 2.82 18.23 -0.57
N PRO A 31 3.33 19.47 -0.70
CA PRO A 31 3.57 20.07 -2.00
C PRO A 31 4.55 19.20 -2.80
N ASP A 32 4.29 19.04 -4.10
CA ASP A 32 5.02 18.16 -5.04
C ASP A 32 4.49 16.70 -5.13
N ILE A 33 3.50 16.31 -4.31
CA ILE A 33 2.79 15.02 -4.46
C ILE A 33 1.52 15.18 -5.30
N THR A 34 1.40 14.35 -6.33
CA THR A 34 0.19 14.16 -7.13
C THR A 34 -0.46 12.85 -6.76
N LEU A 35 -1.71 12.91 -6.29
CA LEU A 35 -2.45 11.73 -5.85
C LEU A 35 -3.13 11.06 -7.04
N CYS A 36 -2.89 9.76 -7.16
CA CYS A 36 -3.68 8.86 -7.98
C CYS A 36 -4.53 8.00 -7.05
N PHE A 37 -5.73 7.62 -7.47
CA PHE A 37 -6.62 6.82 -6.63
C PHE A 37 -6.74 5.39 -7.16
N TYR A 38 -6.74 4.43 -6.23
CA TYR A 38 -7.03 3.03 -6.57
C TYR A 38 -8.16 2.44 -5.74
N ARG A 39 -8.83 1.46 -6.36
CA ARG A 39 -9.80 0.58 -5.70
C ARG A 39 -9.35 -0.88 -5.78
N ILE A 40 -9.55 -1.60 -4.68
CA ILE A 40 -9.36 -3.06 -4.64
C ILE A 40 -10.74 -3.69 -4.89
N LYS A 41 -11.09 -3.84 -6.16
CA LYS A 41 -12.17 -4.73 -6.62
C LYS A 41 -11.53 -6.08 -7.01
N PRO A 42 -12.30 -7.17 -7.24
CA PRO A 42 -11.75 -8.43 -7.77
C PRO A 42 -10.85 -8.23 -9.01
N THR A 43 -11.09 -7.15 -9.76
CA THR A 43 -10.16 -6.58 -10.74
C THR A 43 -9.71 -5.19 -10.28
N TYR A 44 -8.39 -4.98 -10.18
CA TYR A 44 -7.82 -3.67 -9.86
C TYR A 44 -8.18 -2.65 -10.95
N GLN A 45 -8.65 -1.47 -10.53
CA GLN A 45 -8.84 -0.31 -11.39
C GLN A 45 -8.02 0.84 -10.79
N CYS A 46 -6.94 1.24 -11.49
CA CYS A 46 -6.32 2.54 -11.31
C CYS A 46 -6.97 3.48 -12.31
N SER A 47 -7.49 4.62 -11.86
CA SER A 47 -8.12 5.59 -12.75
C SER A 47 -7.12 6.47 -13.53
N MET A 48 -5.81 6.15 -13.51
CA MET A 48 -4.82 6.99 -14.20
C MET A 48 -3.82 6.23 -15.08
N VAL A 49 -3.69 6.76 -16.29
CA VAL A 49 -2.58 6.60 -17.23
C VAL A 49 -1.57 7.71 -16.90
N SER A 50 -0.70 7.49 -15.92
CA SER A 50 0.38 8.43 -15.63
C SER A 50 1.57 8.17 -16.55
N PRO A 51 2.29 9.21 -17.04
CA PRO A 51 3.55 9.02 -17.79
C PRO A 51 4.68 8.44 -16.93
N LYS A 52 4.55 8.46 -15.59
CA LYS A 52 5.52 7.89 -14.63
C LYS A 52 4.86 6.88 -13.71
N LYS A 53 5.58 5.81 -13.37
CA LYS A 53 5.12 4.77 -12.43
C LYS A 53 4.87 5.38 -11.03
N PRO A 54 3.64 5.31 -10.50
CA PRO A 54 3.34 5.81 -9.16
C PRO A 54 3.92 4.90 -8.07
N ILE A 55 4.12 5.48 -6.89
CA ILE A 55 4.37 4.75 -5.65
C ILE A 55 3.03 4.21 -5.13
N LEU A 56 2.95 2.91 -4.82
CA LEU A 56 1.74 2.31 -4.28
C LEU A 56 1.67 2.47 -2.77
N TYR A 57 0.79 3.33 -2.27
CA TYR A 57 0.54 3.48 -0.84
C TYR A 57 -0.43 2.39 -0.35
N ALA A 58 0.03 1.57 0.61
CA ALA A 58 -0.67 0.39 1.09
C ALA A 58 -0.80 0.39 2.63
N PRO A 59 -1.88 0.93 3.20
CA PRO A 59 -2.08 0.93 4.64
C PRO A 59 -2.50 -0.44 5.19
N SER A 60 -2.04 -0.79 6.38
CA SER A 60 -2.49 -1.96 7.15
C SER A 60 -2.41 -3.26 6.32
N PHE A 61 -3.49 -4.05 6.28
CA PHE A 61 -3.54 -5.30 5.54
C PHE A 61 -3.46 -5.14 4.01
N PHE A 62 -3.64 -3.94 3.46
CA PHE A 62 -3.41 -3.72 2.02
C PHE A 62 -1.96 -3.99 1.61
N ALA A 63 -1.00 -3.98 2.53
CA ALA A 63 0.37 -4.41 2.25
C ALA A 63 0.44 -5.85 1.67
N LEU A 64 -0.41 -6.76 2.16
CA LEU A 64 -0.45 -8.15 1.68
C LEU A 64 -0.92 -8.23 0.22
N TRP A 65 -1.96 -7.46 -0.10
CA TRP A 65 -2.47 -7.33 -1.46
C TRP A 65 -1.47 -6.62 -2.37
N ALA A 66 -0.87 -5.51 -1.92
CA ALA A 66 0.05 -4.69 -2.69
C ALA A 66 1.26 -5.48 -3.15
N VAL A 67 1.87 -6.27 -2.25
CA VAL A 67 3.00 -7.14 -2.58
C VAL A 67 2.59 -8.21 -3.61
N HIS A 68 1.45 -8.87 -3.41
CA HIS A 68 0.93 -9.85 -4.38
C HIS A 68 0.67 -9.23 -5.75
N TYR A 69 0.08 -8.04 -5.78
CA TYR A 69 -0.31 -7.37 -7.00
C TYR A 69 0.92 -6.84 -7.77
N ALA A 70 1.89 -6.26 -7.06
CA ALA A 70 3.14 -5.79 -7.64
C ALA A 70 3.97 -6.92 -8.26
N VAL A 71 4.02 -8.10 -7.64
CA VAL A 71 4.67 -9.28 -8.25
C VAL A 71 3.99 -9.68 -9.56
N LYS A 72 2.66 -9.59 -9.63
CA LYS A 72 1.92 -9.91 -10.87
C LYS A 72 2.03 -8.82 -11.94
N LYS A 73 2.29 -7.58 -11.55
CA LYS A 73 2.34 -6.40 -12.44
C LYS A 73 3.54 -5.50 -12.06
N PRO A 74 4.79 -5.99 -12.24
CA PRO A 74 5.99 -5.29 -11.75
C PRO A 74 6.26 -3.96 -12.49
N SER A 75 5.70 -3.78 -13.68
CA SER A 75 5.84 -2.54 -14.46
C SER A 75 4.91 -1.42 -13.99
N LEU A 76 3.95 -1.69 -13.11
CA LEU A 76 2.88 -0.74 -12.79
C LEU A 76 3.27 0.30 -11.74
N PHE A 77 4.17 -0.06 -10.82
CA PHE A 77 4.58 0.80 -9.70
C PHE A 77 6.09 0.98 -9.65
N SER A 78 6.54 2.11 -9.12
CA SER A 78 7.97 2.36 -8.87
C SER A 78 8.42 1.72 -7.55
N SER A 79 7.58 1.82 -6.52
CA SER A 79 7.81 1.24 -5.20
C SER A 79 6.49 1.00 -4.47
N ILE A 80 6.53 0.28 -3.35
CA ILE A 80 5.39 0.14 -2.42
C ILE A 80 5.74 0.87 -1.12
N LEU A 81 4.81 1.72 -0.67
CA LEU A 81 4.87 2.43 0.60
C LEU A 81 3.80 1.88 1.54
N CYS A 82 4.20 0.98 2.44
CA CYS A 82 3.34 0.41 3.45
C CYS A 82 3.21 1.35 4.66
N HIS A 83 2.03 1.39 5.29
CA HIS A 83 1.81 2.21 6.48
C HIS A 83 1.11 1.44 7.59
N GLY A 84 1.61 1.57 8.82
CA GLY A 84 1.07 0.94 10.02
C GLY A 84 1.93 -0.22 10.52
N LYS A 85 1.36 -1.16 11.27
CA LYS A 85 2.13 -2.26 11.87
C LYS A 85 2.74 -3.18 10.80
N GLN A 86 4.04 -3.45 10.90
CA GLN A 86 4.72 -4.35 9.99
C GLN A 86 4.25 -5.79 10.17
N TRP A 87 3.55 -6.33 9.17
CA TRP A 87 3.12 -7.73 9.10
C TRP A 87 4.22 -8.63 8.48
N SER A 88 5.49 -8.32 8.74
CA SER A 88 6.64 -9.08 8.20
C SER A 88 7.03 -10.27 9.07
N SER A 89 6.74 -10.22 10.37
CA SER A 89 7.09 -11.28 11.32
C SER A 89 6.37 -12.59 10.98
N SER A 90 7.11 -13.68 10.98
CA SER A 90 6.57 -15.05 10.83
C SER A 90 5.43 -15.33 11.81
N LEU A 91 5.54 -14.86 13.06
CA LEU A 91 4.52 -15.05 14.08
C LEU A 91 3.26 -14.24 13.78
N ALA A 92 3.42 -12.99 13.35
CA ALA A 92 2.28 -12.13 12.98
C ALA A 92 1.51 -12.71 11.79
N LEU A 93 2.23 -13.23 10.79
CA LEU A 93 1.64 -13.91 9.63
C LEU A 93 0.95 -15.23 10.01
N LEU A 94 1.56 -16.03 10.90
CA LEU A 94 0.97 -17.26 11.38
C LEU A 94 -0.33 -17.00 12.16
N TRP A 95 -0.29 -16.04 13.08
CA TRP A 95 -1.47 -15.62 13.84
C TRP A 95 -2.59 -15.15 12.91
N LEU A 96 -2.27 -14.30 11.92
CA LEU A 96 -3.24 -13.81 10.96
C LEU A 96 -3.84 -14.95 10.11
N LYS A 97 -3.00 -15.88 9.66
CA LYS A 97 -3.43 -17.08 8.93
C LYS A 97 -4.43 -17.89 9.75
N LEU A 98 -4.13 -18.17 11.02
CA LEU A 98 -5.02 -18.92 11.91
C LEU A 98 -6.36 -18.18 12.11
N CYS A 99 -6.33 -16.87 12.35
CA CYS A 99 -7.55 -16.07 12.48
C CYS A 99 -8.43 -16.17 11.23
N LEU A 100 -7.84 -16.02 10.04
CA LEU A 100 -8.60 -16.10 8.78
C LEU A 100 -9.08 -17.52 8.49
N GLN A 101 -8.34 -18.57 8.88
CA GLN A 101 -8.81 -19.94 8.75
C GLN A 101 -10.03 -20.21 9.63
N ASN A 102 -10.05 -19.63 10.83
CA ASN A 102 -11.19 -19.70 11.74
C ASN A 102 -12.39 -18.94 11.18
N ASP A 103 -12.19 -17.69 10.72
CA ASP A 103 -13.24 -16.90 10.05
C ASP A 103 -13.84 -17.69 8.87
N ARG A 104 -12.98 -18.32 8.05
CA ARG A 104 -13.41 -19.16 6.91
C ARG A 104 -14.24 -20.37 7.34
N CYS A 105 -13.88 -21.01 8.45
CA CYS A 105 -14.60 -22.17 8.97
C CYS A 105 -16.02 -21.77 9.41
N LEU A 106 -16.15 -20.59 10.03
CA LEU A 106 -17.41 -20.10 10.57
C LEU A 106 -18.34 -19.48 9.51
N MET A 107 -17.78 -18.79 8.52
CA MET A 107 -18.57 -17.94 7.61
C MET A 107 -18.46 -18.34 6.14
N GLY A 108 -17.59 -19.30 5.79
CA GLY A 108 -17.28 -19.66 4.41
C GLY A 108 -16.15 -18.83 3.81
N SER A 109 -15.73 -19.20 2.60
CA SER A 109 -14.56 -18.60 1.93
C SER A 109 -14.87 -17.31 1.16
N ASP A 110 -16.09 -17.21 0.63
CA ASP A 110 -16.48 -16.21 -0.37
C ASP A 110 -17.03 -14.91 0.25
N VAL A 111 -17.06 -14.85 1.58
CA VAL A 111 -17.51 -13.67 2.34
C VAL A 111 -16.32 -12.82 2.81
N PRO A 112 -16.51 -11.51 3.05
CA PRO A 112 -15.49 -10.65 3.64
C PRO A 112 -15.09 -11.06 5.08
N SER A 113 -13.82 -10.86 5.45
CA SER A 113 -13.41 -10.99 6.86
C SER A 113 -13.75 -9.71 7.63
N LEU A 114 -14.63 -9.82 8.62
CA LEU A 114 -14.97 -8.70 9.50
C LEU A 114 -13.74 -8.13 10.23
N ARG A 115 -12.75 -8.96 10.54
CA ARG A 115 -11.50 -8.55 11.17
C ARG A 115 -10.67 -7.66 10.24
N ILE A 116 -10.50 -8.08 9.00
CA ILE A 116 -9.78 -7.29 7.99
C ILE A 116 -10.54 -5.99 7.71
N MET A 117 -11.86 -6.06 7.54
CA MET A 117 -12.74 -4.89 7.39
C MET A 117 -12.51 -3.85 8.49
N LYS A 118 -12.63 -4.27 9.76
CA LYS A 118 -12.47 -3.38 10.93
C LYS A 118 -11.08 -2.73 10.97
N ALA A 119 -10.03 -3.46 10.60
CA ALA A 119 -8.68 -2.93 10.57
C ALA A 119 -8.47 -1.94 9.42
N LEU A 120 -9.08 -2.18 8.25
CA LEU A 120 -9.00 -1.28 7.09
C LEU A 120 -9.83 -0.01 7.29
N HIS A 121 -10.99 -0.09 7.96
CA HIS A 121 -11.83 1.06 8.28
C HIS A 121 -11.11 2.14 9.10
N ARG A 122 -10.02 1.80 9.81
CA ARG A 122 -9.18 2.79 10.49
C ARG A 122 -8.39 3.70 9.53
N HIS A 123 -8.23 3.28 8.27
CA HIS A 123 -7.42 3.97 7.28
C HIS A 123 -8.23 4.44 6.06
N VAL A 124 -9.41 3.87 5.84
CA VAL A 124 -10.19 3.98 4.60
C VAL A 124 -11.68 4.12 4.96
N ALA A 125 -12.35 5.17 4.47
CA ALA A 125 -13.64 5.63 5.01
C ALA A 125 -14.92 4.91 4.51
N MET A 126 -14.84 3.77 3.81
CA MET A 126 -16.03 3.15 3.20
C MET A 126 -16.10 1.61 3.34
N SER A 127 -17.32 1.14 3.61
CA SER A 127 -17.74 -0.28 3.71
C SER A 127 -17.42 -1.12 2.47
N ASP A 128 -17.39 -0.51 1.29
CA ASP A 128 -17.33 -1.23 0.01
C ASP A 128 -15.90 -1.60 -0.43
N TYR A 129 -14.87 -1.10 0.27
CA TYR A 129 -13.45 -1.37 -0.03
C TYR A 129 -12.96 -2.73 0.48
N SER A 130 -13.88 -3.51 1.04
CA SER A 130 -13.60 -4.79 1.70
C SER A 130 -14.23 -5.99 0.99
N ALA A 131 -14.42 -5.91 -0.32
CA ALA A 131 -15.01 -6.97 -1.12
C ALA A 131 -14.05 -8.13 -1.47
N LEU A 132 -12.87 -8.22 -0.84
CA LEU A 132 -12.03 -9.40 -1.00
C LEU A 132 -12.46 -10.50 -0.03
N PRO A 133 -12.80 -11.69 -0.54
CA PRO A 133 -13.18 -12.80 0.29
C PRO A 133 -12.09 -13.24 1.27
N ILE A 134 -12.48 -13.86 2.38
CA ILE A 134 -11.57 -14.48 3.35
C ILE A 134 -10.57 -15.41 2.62
N GLY A 135 -11.04 -16.17 1.63
CA GLY A 135 -10.21 -17.04 0.80
C GLY A 135 -9.06 -16.29 0.11
N THR A 136 -9.33 -15.11 -0.43
CA THR A 136 -8.32 -14.27 -1.09
C THR A 136 -7.30 -13.73 -0.10
N TRP A 137 -7.74 -13.25 1.06
CA TRP A 137 -6.82 -12.83 2.12
C TRP A 137 -5.92 -13.97 2.60
N LEU A 138 -6.47 -15.17 2.77
CA LEU A 138 -5.70 -16.37 3.09
C LEU A 138 -4.62 -16.68 2.06
N GLN A 139 -4.93 -16.52 0.77
CA GLN A 139 -3.95 -16.70 -0.30
C GLN A 139 -2.81 -15.67 -0.19
N PHE A 140 -3.15 -14.39 0.05
CA PHE A 140 -2.12 -13.36 0.23
C PHE A 140 -1.22 -13.63 1.42
N VAL A 141 -1.78 -14.01 2.57
CA VAL A 141 -0.99 -14.35 3.77
C VAL A 141 -0.08 -15.55 3.52
N LYS A 142 -0.58 -16.61 2.89
CA LYS A 142 0.23 -17.80 2.58
C LYS A 142 1.39 -17.49 1.62
N ASN A 143 1.14 -16.63 0.63
CA ASN A 143 2.11 -16.32 -0.40
C ASN A 143 3.01 -15.14 -0.06
N TYR A 144 2.76 -14.41 1.04
CA TYR A 144 3.42 -13.16 1.36
C TYR A 144 4.95 -13.25 1.31
N LYS A 145 5.56 -14.22 2.01
CA LYS A 145 7.02 -14.38 2.04
C LYS A 145 7.61 -14.64 0.65
N LYS A 146 6.98 -15.53 -0.12
CA LYS A 146 7.39 -15.85 -1.49
C LYS A 146 7.25 -14.64 -2.40
N ASN A 147 6.15 -13.89 -2.27
CA ASN A 147 5.94 -12.68 -3.04
C ASN A 147 6.94 -11.58 -2.66
N CYS A 148 7.31 -11.43 -1.38
CA CYS A 148 8.38 -10.51 -0.98
C CYS A 148 9.73 -10.89 -1.61
N GLN A 149 10.08 -12.18 -1.68
CA GLN A 149 11.32 -12.64 -2.34
C GLN A 149 11.31 -12.37 -3.85
N ASN A 150 10.13 -12.47 -4.48
CA ASN A 150 9.95 -12.23 -5.91
C ASN A 150 9.71 -10.74 -6.24
N LEU A 151 9.68 -9.85 -5.25
CA LEU A 151 9.40 -8.44 -5.46
C LEU A 151 10.66 -7.76 -6.01
N THR A 152 10.55 -7.20 -7.21
CA THR A 152 11.66 -6.51 -7.88
C THR A 152 11.73 -5.03 -7.58
N LEU A 153 10.72 -4.48 -6.91
CA LEU A 153 10.62 -3.06 -6.58
C LEU A 153 10.84 -2.82 -5.07
N PRO A 154 11.30 -1.62 -4.67
CA PRO A 154 11.50 -1.30 -3.27
C PRO A 154 10.21 -1.40 -2.46
N LEU A 155 10.29 -2.03 -1.27
CA LEU A 155 9.23 -2.11 -0.28
C LEU A 155 9.62 -1.29 0.94
N LEU A 156 8.90 -0.19 1.18
CA LEU A 156 9.18 0.77 2.22
C LEU A 156 8.08 0.75 3.27
N TRP A 157 8.44 0.93 4.54
CA TRP A 157 7.50 0.85 5.66
C TRP A 157 7.50 2.12 6.50
N LEU A 158 6.33 2.76 6.61
CA LEU A 158 6.07 3.86 7.53
C LEU A 158 5.55 3.30 8.85
N ASP A 159 6.40 3.36 9.87
CA ASP A 159 6.00 3.04 11.24
C ASP A 159 5.37 4.24 11.92
N ASN A 160 4.22 4.01 12.58
CA ASN A 160 3.45 5.03 13.28
C ASN A 160 4.22 5.71 14.42
N TYR A 161 5.30 5.09 14.91
CA TYR A 161 6.07 5.58 16.05
C TYR A 161 7.13 6.66 15.69
N GLN A 162 7.48 6.90 14.42
CA GLN A 162 8.58 7.80 14.03
C GLN A 162 8.16 8.89 13.00
N ASN A 163 6.92 9.37 13.10
CA ASN A 163 6.07 9.62 11.93
C ASN A 163 6.16 10.97 11.18
N ASN A 164 7.16 11.85 11.39
CA ASN A 164 7.23 13.10 10.60
C ASN A 164 8.55 13.31 9.84
N THR A 165 9.69 12.94 10.43
CA THR A 165 11.00 13.08 9.80
C THR A 165 11.20 12.04 8.68
N ASN A 166 10.67 10.84 8.88
CA ASN A 166 10.89 9.68 8.01
C ASN A 166 10.20 9.80 6.64
N ILE A 167 9.08 10.54 6.55
CA ILE A 167 8.33 10.70 5.29
C ILE A 167 9.13 11.48 4.26
N ARG A 168 9.77 12.59 4.67
CA ARG A 168 10.60 13.40 3.76
C ARG A 168 11.85 12.65 3.33
N GLU A 169 12.44 11.85 4.24
CA GLU A 169 13.57 10.96 3.92
C GLU A 169 13.19 9.82 2.98
N ILE A 170 12.00 9.25 3.15
CA ILE A 170 11.48 8.21 2.25
C ILE A 170 11.20 8.81 0.88
N ILE A 171 10.60 10.00 0.83
CA ILE A 171 10.39 10.75 -0.40
C ILE A 171 11.73 11.09 -1.08
N SER A 172 12.75 11.53 -0.32
CA SER A 172 14.06 11.83 -0.91
C SER A 172 14.75 10.58 -1.43
N LYS A 173 14.73 9.47 -0.68
CA LYS A 173 15.26 8.17 -1.15
C LYS A 173 14.58 7.71 -2.45
N LEU A 174 13.27 7.89 -2.54
CA LEU A 174 12.49 7.55 -3.74
C LEU A 174 12.75 8.49 -4.93
N GLN A 175 13.27 9.70 -4.70
CA GLN A 175 13.67 10.64 -5.75
C GLN A 175 15.09 10.39 -6.27
N ASP A 176 15.95 9.78 -5.46
CA ASP A 176 17.35 9.47 -5.78
C ASP A 176 17.52 8.14 -6.54
N GLU A 177 16.59 7.19 -6.37
CA GLU A 177 16.60 5.88 -7.05
C GLU A 177 15.97 5.89 -8.48
N ILE A 178 15.53 7.05 -8.98
CA ILE A 178 14.89 7.22 -10.31
C ILE A 178 15.65 8.22 -11.19
#